data_AF-A0A838J270-F1
#
_entry.id   AF-A0A838J270-F1
#
_cell.length_a   1.000
_cell.length_b   1.000
_cell.length_c   1.000
_cell.angle_alpha   90.00
_cell.angle_beta   90.00
_cell.angle_gamma   90.00
#
_symmetry.space_group_name_H-M   'P 1'
#
loop_
_entity.id
_entity.type
_entity.pdbx_description
1 polymer ?
#
loop_
_entity_poly.entity_id
_entity_poly.type
_entity_poly.pdbx_seq_one_letter_code
_entity_poly.pdbx_strand_id
1 'polypeptide(L)'
;MFQPIYVDDVVTVLMKALEDSTATNGKIYTIGGPEYYSFTQVFNELLKALHTNRLKVYAPTPLVAIGAAVMEAVLPKPPLTKAAMSLFSFNNTTDLNSVERDFGFKPISFHTYLQEHGV
;
A
#
# COMPACT_ATOMS: atom_id res chain seq x y z
N MET A 1 7.23 1.77 -6.97
CA MET A 1 7.05 2.51 -5.70
C MET A 1 5.69 2.19 -5.14
N PHE A 2 5.52 2.33 -3.84
CA PHE A 2 4.29 2.11 -3.09
C PHE A 2 4.02 3.32 -2.22
N GLN A 3 2.74 3.60 -1.96
CA GLN A 3 2.30 4.70 -1.12
C GLN A 3 1.24 4.17 -0.14
N PRO A 4 1.66 3.46 0.94
CA PRO A 4 0.72 2.89 1.91
C PRO A 4 -0.17 3.99 2.50
N ILE A 5 -1.47 3.73 2.63
CA ILE A 5 -2.44 4.60 3.26
C ILE A 5 -3.10 3.86 4.43
N TYR A 6 -3.30 4.56 5.55
CA TYR A 6 -3.96 3.99 6.72
C TYR A 6 -5.45 3.74 6.44
N VAL A 7 -5.98 2.63 6.95
CA VAL A 7 -7.34 2.20 6.62
C VAL A 7 -8.39 3.20 7.11
N ASP A 8 -8.24 3.77 8.31
CA ASP A 8 -9.23 4.72 8.81
C ASP A 8 -9.18 6.07 8.07
N ASP A 9 -8.04 6.41 7.45
CA ASP A 9 -7.97 7.58 6.55
C ASP A 9 -8.76 7.32 5.27
N VAL A 10 -8.73 6.08 4.74
CA VAL A 10 -9.58 5.68 3.61
C VAL A 10 -11.06 5.77 4.00
N VAL A 11 -11.42 5.29 5.19
CA VAL A 11 -12.79 5.42 5.72
C VAL A 11 -13.19 6.89 5.83
N THR A 12 -12.31 7.75 6.33
CA THR A 12 -12.54 9.20 6.45
C THR A 12 -12.76 9.86 5.08
N VAL A 13 -11.97 9.48 4.08
CA VAL A 13 -12.15 9.93 2.69
C VAL A 13 -13.53 9.52 2.17
N LEU A 14 -13.94 8.27 2.37
CA LEU A 14 -15.25 7.78 1.92
C LEU A 14 -16.40 8.52 2.59
N MET A 15 -16.32 8.75 3.91
CA MET A 15 -17.32 9.51 4.66
C MET A 15 -17.47 10.94 4.12
N LYS A 16 -16.35 11.66 3.94
CA LYS A 16 -16.35 13.02 3.38
C LYS A 16 -16.91 13.06 1.96
N ALA A 17 -16.57 12.07 1.14
CA ALA A 17 -17.08 11.99 -0.23
C ALA A 17 -18.61 11.82 -0.27
N LEU A 18 -19.18 11.07 0.69
CA LEU A 18 -20.63 10.87 0.81
C LEU A 18 -21.34 12.10 1.39
N GLU A 19 -20.73 12.79 2.35
CA GLU A 19 -21.29 13.99 2.99
C GLU A 19 -21.42 15.17 2.00
N ASP A 20 -20.43 15.38 1.14
CA ASP A 20 -20.47 16.39 0.07
C ASP A 20 -20.69 15.74 -1.30
N SER A 21 -21.74 14.92 -1.39
CA SER A 21 -22.09 14.20 -2.63
C SER A 21 -22.32 15.15 -3.82
N THR A 22 -22.75 16.39 -3.59
CA THR A 22 -22.89 17.41 -4.64
C THR A 22 -21.57 17.80 -5.28
N ALA A 23 -20.50 17.95 -4.49
CA ALA A 23 -19.19 18.32 -5.03
C ALA A 23 -18.39 17.13 -5.55
N THR A 24 -18.67 15.92 -5.08
CA THR A 24 -17.86 14.71 -5.37
C THR A 24 -18.47 13.82 -6.46
N ASN A 25 -19.76 13.96 -6.77
CA ASN A 25 -20.44 13.11 -7.75
C ASN A 25 -19.75 13.14 -9.14
N GLY A 26 -19.56 11.95 -9.72
CA GLY A 26 -18.94 11.77 -11.03
C GLY A 26 -17.42 12.01 -11.08
N LYS A 27 -16.77 12.23 -9.94
CA LYS A 27 -15.31 12.42 -9.87
C LYS A 27 -14.59 11.13 -9.49
N ILE A 28 -13.35 11.00 -9.98
CA ILE A 28 -12.42 9.93 -9.62
C ILE A 28 -11.33 10.55 -8.76
N TYR A 29 -11.17 10.03 -7.55
CA TYR A 29 -10.12 10.45 -6.63
C TYR A 29 -9.10 9.33 -6.48
N THR A 30 -7.83 9.65 -6.68
CA THR A 30 -6.72 8.77 -6.32
C THR A 30 -6.22 9.19 -4.95
N ILE A 31 -6.09 8.24 -4.03
CA ILE A 31 -5.64 8.50 -2.67
C ILE A 31 -4.40 7.69 -2.34
N GLY A 32 -3.54 8.24 -1.48
CA GLY A 32 -2.37 7.58 -0.95
C GLY A 32 -1.91 8.24 0.34
N GLY A 33 -1.06 7.55 1.11
CA GLY A 33 -0.47 8.12 2.31
C GLY A 33 0.55 9.23 2.03
N PRO A 34 1.15 9.81 3.07
CA PRO A 34 1.88 11.07 2.95
C PRO A 34 3.29 10.93 2.34
N GLU A 35 3.73 9.70 2.03
CA GLU A 35 5.12 9.38 1.69
C GLU A 35 5.21 8.23 0.67
N TYR A 36 6.27 8.23 -0.16
CA TYR A 36 6.58 7.13 -1.07
C TYR A 36 7.60 6.17 -0.49
N TYR A 37 7.39 4.88 -0.77
CA TYR A 37 8.24 3.78 -0.33
C TYR A 37 8.60 2.87 -1.50
N SER A 38 9.88 2.50 -1.60
CA SER A 38 10.25 1.27 -2.32
C SER A 38 9.76 0.04 -1.55
N PHE A 39 9.59 -1.10 -2.24
CA PHE A 39 9.21 -2.33 -1.56
C PHE A 39 10.20 -2.72 -0.44
N THR A 40 11.50 -2.50 -0.68
CA THR A 40 12.55 -2.72 0.32
C THR A 40 12.34 -1.83 1.56
N GLN A 41 11.92 -0.57 1.39
CA GLN A 41 11.63 0.31 2.52
C GLN A 41 10.39 -0.17 3.28
N VAL A 42 9.30 -0.54 2.59
CA VAL A 42 8.11 -1.13 3.24
C VAL A 42 8.52 -2.35 4.10
N PHE A 43 9.29 -3.27 3.51
CA PHE A 43 9.74 -4.46 4.22
C PHE A 43 10.64 -4.14 5.42
N ASN A 44 11.53 -3.15 5.30
CA ASN A 44 12.38 -2.72 6.42
C ASN A 44 11.56 -2.12 7.56
N GLU A 45 10.53 -1.31 7.27
CA GLU A 45 9.66 -0.74 8.30
C GLU A 45 8.88 -1.84 9.03
N LEU A 46 8.40 -2.86 8.31
CA LEU A 46 7.77 -4.03 8.93
C LEU A 46 8.73 -4.80 9.84
N LEU A 47 9.96 -5.07 9.40
CA LEU A 47 10.95 -5.79 10.21
C LEU A 47 11.31 -5.03 11.50
N LYS A 48 11.46 -3.70 11.40
CA LYS A 48 11.70 -2.83 12.56
C LYS A 48 10.53 -2.89 13.54
N ALA A 49 9.30 -2.76 13.03
CA ALA A 49 8.07 -2.75 13.83
C ALA A 49 7.73 -4.10 14.45
N LEU A 50 8.31 -5.19 13.94
CA LEU A 50 8.19 -6.55 14.50
C LEU A 50 9.40 -6.94 15.36
N HIS A 51 10.39 -6.05 15.53
CA HIS A 51 11.65 -6.33 16.21
C HIS A 51 12.38 -7.59 15.69
N THR A 52 12.30 -7.87 14.38
CA THR A 52 12.91 -9.06 13.77
C THR A 52 13.94 -8.71 12.70
N ASN A 53 14.96 -9.56 12.58
CA ASN A 53 15.92 -9.52 11.48
C ASN A 53 15.67 -10.69 10.53
N ARG A 54 15.61 -10.41 9.21
CA ARG A 54 15.46 -11.39 8.14
C ARG A 54 16.42 -11.07 7.00
N LEU A 55 17.04 -12.10 6.43
CA LEU A 55 17.91 -11.94 5.27
C LEU A 55 17.06 -11.54 4.05
N LYS A 56 17.49 -10.50 3.34
CA LYS A 56 16.90 -10.07 2.08
C LYS A 56 17.73 -10.63 0.93
N VAL A 57 17.12 -11.44 0.08
CA VAL A 57 17.75 -11.97 -1.13
C VAL A 57 17.11 -11.32 -2.36
N TYR A 58 17.93 -11.00 -3.35
CA TYR A 58 17.42 -10.53 -4.63
C TYR A 58 16.69 -11.67 -5.34
N ALA A 59 15.45 -11.43 -5.73
CA ALA A 59 14.63 -12.39 -6.46
C ALA A 59 14.27 -11.80 -7.84
N PRO A 60 14.84 -12.31 -8.94
CA PRO A 60 14.49 -11.85 -10.28
C PRO A 60 13.00 -12.04 -10.56
N THR A 61 12.32 -10.99 -11.04
CA THR A 61 10.87 -10.99 -11.32
C THR A 61 10.37 -12.21 -12.12
N PRO A 62 11.07 -12.70 -13.17
CA PRO A 62 10.60 -13.86 -13.91
C PRO A 62 10.52 -15.13 -13.06
N LEU A 63 11.50 -15.35 -12.18
CA LEU A 63 11.53 -16.52 -11.30
C LEU A 63 10.40 -16.44 -10.27
N VAL A 64 10.18 -15.26 -9.70
CA VAL A 64 9.09 -15.02 -8.75
C VAL A 64 7.73 -15.22 -9.42
N ALA A 65 7.56 -14.77 -10.67
CA ALA A 65 6.32 -14.94 -11.43
C ALA A 65 5.99 -16.41 -11.72
N ILE A 66 7.00 -17.23 -12.05
CA ILE A 66 6.84 -18.70 -12.20
C ILE A 66 6.39 -19.30 -10.87
N GLY A 67 7.05 -18.96 -9.76
CA GLY A 67 6.67 -19.43 -8.43
C GLY A 67 5.24 -19.05 -8.06
N ALA A 68 4.83 -17.81 -8.31
CA ALA A 68 3.47 -17.33 -8.09
C ALA A 68 2.44 -18.12 -8.91
N ALA A 69 2.75 -18.40 -10.18
CA ALA A 69 1.86 -19.17 -11.05
C ALA A 69 1.66 -20.62 -10.56
N VAL A 70 2.73 -21.26 -10.08
CA VAL A 70 2.66 -22.62 -9.52
C VAL A 70 1.88 -22.62 -8.21
N MET A 71 2.17 -21.68 -7.30
CA MET A 71 1.45 -21.58 -6.02
C MET A 71 -0.04 -21.36 -6.22
N GLU A 72 -0.41 -20.46 -7.12
CA GLU A 72 -1.81 -20.14 -7.45
C GLU A 72 -2.57 -21.32 -8.07
N ALA A 73 -1.88 -22.19 -8.81
CA ALA A 73 -2.51 -23.37 -9.40
C ALA A 73 -2.74 -24.52 -8.40
N VAL A 74 -1.93 -24.60 -7.34
CA VAL A 74 -1.88 -25.77 -6.44
C VAL A 74 -2.49 -25.48 -5.07
N LEU A 75 -2.36 -24.25 -4.56
CA LEU A 75 -2.79 -23.89 -3.22
C LEU A 75 -4.20 -23.27 -3.24
N PRO A 76 -5.08 -23.64 -2.30
CA PRO A 76 -6.39 -23.00 -2.19
C PRO A 76 -6.29 -21.54 -1.73
N LYS A 77 -5.21 -21.17 -1.02
CA LYS A 77 -4.91 -19.80 -0.57
C LYS A 77 -3.41 -19.52 -0.78
N PRO A 78 -2.99 -19.23 -2.02
CA PRO A 78 -1.59 -19.01 -2.32
C PRO A 78 -1.07 -17.75 -1.61
N PRO A 79 0.12 -17.79 -1.00
CA PRO A 79 0.71 -16.62 -0.34
C PRO A 79 1.19 -15.56 -1.36
N LEU A 80 1.40 -15.95 -2.62
CA LEU A 80 1.77 -15.07 -3.72
C LEU A 80 0.99 -15.47 -4.98
N THR A 81 0.32 -14.51 -5.61
CA THR A 81 -0.48 -14.70 -6.84
C THR A 81 0.11 -13.93 -8.01
N LYS A 82 -0.29 -14.27 -9.24
CA LYS A 82 0.04 -13.46 -10.43
C LYS A 82 -0.49 -12.02 -10.29
N ALA A 83 -1.65 -11.84 -9.68
CA ALA A 83 -2.24 -10.51 -9.43
C ALA A 83 -1.39 -9.69 -8.44
N ALA A 84 -0.85 -10.30 -7.37
CA ALA A 84 0.05 -9.60 -6.48
C ALA A 84 1.36 -9.19 -7.18
N MET A 85 1.84 -10.01 -8.12
CA MET A 85 3.03 -9.70 -8.91
C MET A 85 2.84 -8.51 -9.86
N SER A 86 1.64 -8.27 -10.37
CA SER A 86 1.39 -7.13 -11.26
C SER A 86 1.57 -5.79 -10.55
N LEU A 87 1.39 -5.73 -9.23
CA LEU A 87 1.66 -4.53 -8.42
C LEU A 87 3.13 -4.08 -8.49
N PHE A 88 4.06 -4.95 -8.91
CA PHE A 88 5.47 -4.60 -9.02
C PHE A 88 5.88 -4.07 -10.40
N SER A 89 4.99 -4.12 -11.41
CA SER A 89 5.32 -3.68 -12.77
C SER A 89 5.16 -2.17 -13.01
N PHE A 90 4.60 -1.44 -12.04
CA PHE A 90 4.43 0.01 -12.11
C PHE A 90 4.53 0.66 -10.72
N ASN A 91 4.48 2.00 -10.67
CA ASN A 91 4.41 2.74 -9.41
C ASN A 91 2.97 2.82 -8.91
N ASN A 92 2.68 2.26 -7.74
CA ASN A 92 1.40 2.34 -7.05
C ASN A 92 1.35 3.63 -6.21
N THR A 93 1.41 4.77 -6.88
CA THR A 93 1.54 6.09 -6.25
C THR A 93 0.65 7.11 -6.95
N THR A 94 0.21 8.11 -6.20
CA THR A 94 -0.44 9.35 -6.65
C THR A 94 0.25 10.54 -5.99
N ASP A 95 -0.23 11.78 -6.17
CA ASP A 95 0.32 12.96 -5.52
C ASP A 95 0.32 12.80 -3.99
N LEU A 96 1.42 13.21 -3.34
CA LEU A 96 1.58 13.12 -1.87
C LEU A 96 0.53 13.93 -1.10
N ASN A 97 0.06 15.02 -1.70
CA ASN A 97 -0.98 15.87 -1.12
C ASN A 97 -2.38 15.57 -1.67
N SER A 98 -2.59 14.44 -2.34
CA SER A 98 -3.90 14.06 -2.91
C SER A 98 -5.02 14.15 -1.89
N VAL A 99 -4.84 13.54 -0.71
CA VAL A 99 -5.84 13.56 0.36
C VAL A 99 -6.00 14.95 0.98
N GLU A 100 -4.90 15.67 1.21
CA GLU A 100 -4.94 17.03 1.76
C GLU A 100 -5.68 17.99 0.83
N ARG A 101 -5.39 17.93 -0.46
CA ARG A 101 -5.98 18.77 -1.51
C ARG A 101 -7.48 18.50 -1.66
N ASP A 102 -7.86 17.22 -1.70
CA ASP A 102 -9.22 16.83 -2.08
C ASP A 102 -10.16 16.66 -0.87
N PHE A 103 -9.62 16.41 0.33
CA PHE A 103 -10.41 16.10 1.53
C PHE A 103 -10.02 16.90 2.79
N GLY A 104 -8.98 17.73 2.71
CA GLY A 104 -8.64 18.74 3.72
C GLY A 104 -7.96 18.21 4.98
N PHE A 105 -7.35 17.02 4.92
CA PHE A 105 -6.59 16.47 6.05
C PHE A 105 -5.34 15.72 5.58
N LYS A 106 -4.34 15.63 6.46
CA LYS A 106 -3.11 14.90 6.23
C LYS A 106 -3.26 13.44 6.68
N PRO A 107 -3.01 12.44 5.81
CA PRO A 107 -3.05 11.05 6.21
C PRO A 107 -1.93 10.71 7.20
N ILE A 108 -2.17 9.69 8.02
CA ILE A 108 -1.21 9.14 8.97
C ILE A 108 -0.02 8.52 8.20
N SER A 109 1.20 8.80 8.67
CA SER A 109 2.42 8.22 8.12
C SER A 109 2.54 6.74 8.46
N PHE A 110 2.84 5.93 7.45
CA PHE A 110 3.10 4.50 7.60
C PHE A 110 4.21 4.21 8.62
N HIS A 111 5.32 4.94 8.53
CA HIS A 111 6.44 4.81 9.47
C HIS A 111 6.04 5.16 10.90
N THR A 112 5.37 6.30 11.10
CA THR A 112 4.98 6.78 12.44
C THR A 112 4.02 5.80 13.10
N TYR A 113 2.99 5.37 12.37
CA TYR A 113 2.00 4.43 12.89
C TYR A 113 2.64 3.11 13.34
N LEU A 114 3.53 2.55 12.52
CA LEU A 114 4.22 1.31 12.84
C LEU A 114 5.19 1.43 14.02
N GLN A 115 5.78 2.59 14.28
CA GLN A 115 6.63 2.78 15.46
C GLN A 115 5.83 2.87 16.76
N GLU A 116 4.64 3.47 16.71
CA GLU A 116 3.78 3.65 17.88
C GLU A 116 2.95 2.41 18.21
N HIS A 117 2.54 1.65 17.19
CA HIS A 117 1.61 0.52 17.31
C HIS A 117 2.19 -0.82 16.82
N GLY A 118 3.50 -0.87 16.53
CA GLY A 118 4.23 -2.09 16.22
C GLY A 118 4.20 -3.11 17.37
N VAL A 119 4.49 -4.37 17.05
CA VAL A 119 4.43 -5.52 17.99
C VAL A 119 5.80 -5.83 18.55
#